data_AF-A0A3Q0J0X4-F1
#
_entry.id   AF-A0A3Q0J0X4-F1
#
_cell.length_a   1.000
_cell.length_b   1.000
_cell.length_c   1.000
_cell.angle_alpha   90.00
_cell.angle_beta   90.00
_cell.angle_gamma   90.00
#
_symmetry.space_group_name_H-M   'P 1'
#
loop_
_entity.id
_entity.type
_entity.pdbx_description
1 polymer ?
#
loop_
_entity_poly.entity_id
_entity_poly.type
_entity_poly.pdbx_seq_one_letter_code
_entity_poly.pdbx_strand_id
1 'polypeptide(L)'
;MNETHNTRCVFQDIKKFLDESVNGVIYFSMGSIIQGKSFPSDKRKAFLRAFEQIPQRVIWKWEGENMSGKIDKILLKSWAPQRDILDHPNVKVFISHGGFLGTTEALYSGVPIIGIPMFGDQKANIRVVEKAGFGVTLPYDQITEETVLVALRTVLGNPSYKKRAEKVARLFQDRPMPPLDTAIYWIEHVIRHGGGAHLRPASLELYWWQYILLDVIIALILLIAAMVWSIQWLVRYALITYYNTVDDKKRN
;
A
#
# COMPACT_ATOMS: atom_id res chain seq x y z
N MET A 1 -12.19 28.89 15.59
CA MET A 1 -13.66 28.80 15.44
C MET A 1 -14.12 28.55 13.99
N ASN A 2 -13.29 28.82 12.97
CA ASN A 2 -13.63 28.55 11.55
C ASN A 2 -13.43 27.09 11.09
N GLU A 3 -12.50 26.34 11.68
CA GLU A 3 -12.23 24.96 11.24
C GLU A 3 -13.41 24.02 11.50
N THR A 4 -14.01 24.06 12.68
CA THR A 4 -15.15 23.18 13.03
C THR A 4 -16.40 23.43 12.19
N HIS A 5 -16.65 24.68 11.77
CA HIS A 5 -17.73 25.01 10.84
C HIS A 5 -17.44 24.51 9.42
N ASN A 6 -16.20 24.67 8.94
CA ASN A 6 -15.79 24.22 7.62
C ASN A 6 -15.83 22.68 7.52
N THR A 7 -15.36 21.98 8.55
CA THR A 7 -15.39 20.52 8.60
C THR A 7 -16.83 20.00 8.56
N ARG A 8 -17.76 20.57 9.36
CA ARG A 8 -19.19 20.18 9.32
C ARG A 8 -19.83 20.39 7.95
N CYS A 9 -19.50 21.50 7.27
CA CYS A 9 -19.99 21.79 5.92
C CYS A 9 -19.48 20.75 4.91
N VAL A 10 -18.17 20.47 4.90
CA VAL A 10 -17.57 19.46 4.02
C VAL A 10 -18.21 18.08 4.20
N PHE A 11 -18.49 17.68 5.44
CA PHE A 11 -19.20 16.44 5.75
C PHE A 11 -20.63 16.42 5.18
N GLN A 12 -21.37 17.52 5.32
CA GLN A 12 -22.74 17.64 4.80
C GLN A 12 -22.77 17.60 3.27
N ASP A 13 -21.84 18.27 2.58
CA ASP A 13 -21.76 18.25 1.12
C ASP A 13 -21.53 16.83 0.59
N ILE A 14 -20.59 16.11 1.20
CA ILE A 14 -20.22 14.75 0.82
C ILE A 14 -21.39 13.81 1.09
N LYS A 15 -22.02 13.92 2.27
CA LYS A 15 -23.19 13.13 2.63
C LYS A 15 -24.33 13.35 1.63
N LYS A 16 -24.68 14.60 1.33
CA LYS A 16 -25.71 14.93 0.34
C LYS A 16 -25.40 14.34 -1.04
N PHE A 17 -24.14 14.47 -1.49
CA PHE A 17 -23.70 13.91 -2.77
C PHE A 17 -23.83 12.37 -2.83
N LEU A 18 -23.51 11.70 -1.72
CA LEU A 18 -23.66 10.24 -1.56
C LEU A 18 -25.14 9.82 -1.53
N ASP A 19 -25.97 10.51 -0.74
CA ASP A 19 -27.40 10.19 -0.54
C ASP A 19 -28.20 10.36 -1.83
N GLU A 20 -27.96 11.42 -2.60
CA GLU A 20 -28.66 11.72 -3.86
C GLU A 20 -28.24 10.83 -5.04
N SER A 21 -27.24 9.95 -4.84
CA SER A 21 -26.71 9.11 -5.92
C SER A 21 -27.51 7.83 -6.13
N VAL A 22 -28.38 7.82 -7.14
CA VAL A 22 -29.22 6.66 -7.49
C VAL A 22 -28.39 5.46 -8.00
N ASN A 23 -27.39 5.70 -8.86
CA ASN A 23 -26.57 4.65 -9.47
C ASN A 23 -25.36 4.24 -8.61
N GLY A 24 -25.21 4.85 -7.43
CA GLY A 24 -24.06 4.70 -6.56
C GLY A 24 -22.86 5.58 -6.94
N VAL A 25 -21.87 5.54 -6.05
CA VAL A 25 -20.70 6.42 -6.06
C VAL A 25 -19.41 5.61 -6.16
N ILE A 26 -18.48 6.13 -6.95
CA ILE A 26 -17.09 5.70 -6.96
C ILE A 26 -16.30 6.68 -6.10
N TYR A 27 -15.53 6.16 -5.15
CA TYR A 27 -14.56 6.96 -4.43
C TYR A 27 -13.18 6.77 -5.05
N PHE A 28 -12.46 7.84 -5.35
CA PHE A 28 -11.13 7.81 -5.93
C PHE A 28 -10.15 8.58 -5.04
N SER A 29 -9.18 7.88 -4.43
CA SER A 29 -8.14 8.46 -3.59
C SER A 29 -6.81 7.74 -3.77
N MET A 30 -5.75 8.51 -4.03
CA MET A 30 -4.37 8.01 -4.16
C MET A 30 -3.56 8.16 -2.86
N GLY A 31 -4.24 8.40 -1.74
CA GLY A 31 -3.61 8.62 -0.44
C GLY A 31 -3.14 10.06 -0.25
N SER A 32 -2.23 10.29 0.71
CA SER A 32 -1.66 11.61 1.02
C SER A 32 -0.36 11.90 0.26
N ILE A 33 0.39 10.85 -0.07
CA ILE A 33 1.71 10.98 -0.74
C ILE A 33 1.55 11.23 -2.24
N ILE A 34 0.62 10.52 -2.89
CA ILE A 34 0.33 10.67 -4.31
C ILE A 34 -0.92 11.53 -4.42
N GLN A 35 -0.72 12.78 -4.78
CA GLN A 35 -1.81 13.75 -4.92
C GLN A 35 -2.56 13.48 -6.22
N GLY A 36 -3.89 13.59 -6.20
CA GLY A 36 -4.70 13.46 -7.42
C GLY A 36 -4.24 14.45 -8.50
N LYS A 37 -3.87 15.67 -8.09
CA LYS A 37 -3.39 16.71 -9.01
C LYS A 37 -2.07 16.41 -9.71
N SER A 38 -1.28 15.45 -9.22
CA SER A 38 0.00 15.09 -9.84
C SER A 38 -0.17 14.14 -11.02
N PHE A 39 -1.40 13.70 -11.33
CA PHE A 39 -1.65 12.89 -12.51
C PHE A 39 -1.34 13.67 -13.80
N PRO A 40 -0.57 13.09 -14.73
CA PRO A 40 -0.39 13.64 -16.07
C PRO A 40 -1.72 13.92 -16.76
N SER A 41 -1.71 14.93 -17.64
CA SER A 41 -2.96 15.44 -18.25
C SER A 41 -3.70 14.40 -19.08
N ASP A 42 -2.97 13.50 -19.74
CA ASP A 42 -3.41 12.34 -20.52
C ASP A 42 -4.14 11.32 -19.64
N LYS A 43 -3.52 10.88 -18.53
CA LYS A 43 -4.16 9.94 -17.58
C LYS A 43 -5.38 10.55 -16.91
N ARG A 44 -5.33 11.83 -16.55
CA ARG A 44 -6.49 12.55 -16.02
C ARG A 44 -7.64 12.59 -17.03
N LYS A 45 -7.36 12.91 -18.30
CA LYS A 45 -8.37 12.91 -19.37
C LYS A 45 -8.96 11.51 -19.58
N ALA A 46 -8.15 10.46 -19.50
CA ALA A 46 -8.62 9.08 -19.57
C ALA A 46 -9.66 8.76 -18.48
N PHE A 47 -9.39 9.14 -17.22
CA PHE A 47 -10.38 8.99 -16.14
C PHE A 47 -11.64 9.80 -16.38
N LEU A 48 -11.51 11.07 -16.78
CA LEU A 48 -12.67 11.94 -17.03
C LEU A 48 -13.60 11.34 -18.10
N ARG A 49 -13.04 10.93 -19.23
CA ARG A 49 -13.82 10.33 -20.33
C ARG A 49 -14.41 8.96 -19.95
N ALA A 50 -13.64 8.11 -19.27
CA ALA A 50 -14.16 6.83 -18.79
C ALA A 50 -15.29 7.03 -17.77
N PHE A 51 -15.14 8.02 -16.88
CA PHE A 51 -16.21 8.40 -15.97
C PHE A 51 -17.42 8.86 -16.74
N GLU A 52 -17.33 9.76 -17.73
CA GLU A 52 -18.46 10.19 -18.59
C GLU A 52 -19.34 9.03 -19.08
N GLN A 53 -18.73 7.91 -19.45
CA GLN A 53 -19.42 6.73 -19.99
C GLN A 53 -20.12 5.83 -18.95
N ILE A 54 -20.02 6.11 -17.66
CA ILE A 54 -20.68 5.34 -16.60
C ILE A 54 -21.69 6.18 -15.81
N PRO A 55 -22.77 5.57 -15.29
CA PRO A 55 -23.85 6.31 -14.62
C PRO A 55 -23.53 6.72 -13.17
N GLN A 56 -22.47 6.18 -12.57
CA GLN A 56 -22.07 6.49 -11.19
C GLN A 56 -21.54 7.92 -11.07
N ARG A 57 -21.81 8.53 -9.92
CA ARG A 57 -21.13 9.76 -9.52
C ARG A 57 -19.74 9.43 -8.95
N VAL A 58 -18.82 10.38 -8.94
CA VAL A 58 -17.45 10.16 -8.47
C VAL A 58 -17.10 11.19 -7.41
N ILE A 59 -16.59 10.74 -6.27
CA ILE A 59 -15.86 11.60 -5.33
C ILE A 59 -14.39 11.38 -5.59
N TRP A 60 -13.68 12.41 -6.05
CA TRP A 60 -12.26 12.34 -6.35
C TRP A 60 -11.48 13.23 -5.39
N LYS A 61 -10.62 12.60 -4.58
CA LYS A 61 -9.65 13.32 -3.74
C LYS A 61 -8.63 14.03 -4.63
N TRP A 62 -8.62 15.37 -4.58
CA TRP A 62 -7.90 16.23 -5.50
C TRP A 62 -7.36 17.49 -4.82
N GLU A 63 -6.04 17.61 -4.74
CA GLU A 63 -5.31 18.67 -4.02
C GLU A 63 -4.98 19.89 -4.91
N GLY A 64 -5.89 20.24 -5.81
CA GLY A 64 -5.80 21.45 -6.64
C GLY A 64 -7.08 22.27 -6.53
N GLU A 65 -7.00 23.56 -6.84
CA GLU A 65 -8.14 24.48 -6.76
C GLU A 65 -9.21 24.14 -7.79
N ASN A 66 -8.78 23.86 -9.03
CA ASN A 66 -9.67 23.55 -10.15
C ASN A 66 -9.14 22.37 -10.97
N MET A 67 -10.04 21.73 -11.72
CA MET A 67 -9.71 20.70 -12.68
C MET A 67 -10.32 21.06 -14.03
N SER A 68 -9.47 21.33 -15.02
CA SER A 68 -9.91 21.52 -16.41
C SER A 68 -10.59 20.25 -16.92
N GLY A 69 -11.75 20.41 -17.56
CA GLY A 69 -12.56 19.30 -18.08
C GLY A 69 -13.37 18.55 -17.02
N LYS A 70 -13.52 19.12 -15.82
CA LYS A 70 -14.41 18.55 -14.78
C LYS A 70 -15.85 18.54 -15.29
N ILE A 71 -16.51 17.41 -15.06
CA ILE A 71 -17.93 17.18 -15.31
C ILE A 71 -18.73 17.22 -14.00
N ASP A 72 -20.03 17.53 -14.08
CA ASP A 72 -20.91 17.75 -12.92
C ASP A 72 -21.03 16.55 -11.98
N LYS A 73 -20.83 15.33 -12.50
CA LYS A 73 -20.87 14.11 -11.70
C LYS A 73 -19.64 13.87 -10.84
N ILE A 74 -18.64 14.74 -10.88
CA ILE A 74 -17.42 14.62 -10.07
C ILE A 74 -17.46 15.65 -8.95
N LEU A 75 -17.42 15.19 -7.70
CA LEU A 75 -17.15 16.02 -6.54
C LEU A 75 -15.65 15.98 -6.23
N LEU A 76 -14.99 17.12 -6.35
CA LEU A 76 -13.58 17.27 -5.96
C LEU A 76 -13.49 17.67 -4.50
N LYS A 77 -12.65 17.00 -3.74
CA LYS A 77 -12.35 17.35 -2.34
C LYS A 77 -10.84 17.21 -2.10
N SER A 78 -10.19 18.27 -1.61
CA SER A 78 -8.76 18.22 -1.24
C SER A 78 -8.50 17.32 -0.04
N TRP A 79 -9.48 17.25 0.87
CA TRP A 79 -9.54 16.33 1.99
C TRP A 79 -10.94 15.74 2.11
N ALA A 80 -11.02 14.45 2.44
CA ALA A 80 -12.28 13.74 2.56
C ALA A 80 -12.20 12.70 3.70
N PRO A 81 -13.30 12.48 4.44
CA PRO A 81 -13.38 11.47 5.49
C PRO A 81 -13.53 10.07 4.87
N GLN A 82 -12.40 9.51 4.44
CA GLN A 82 -12.36 8.27 3.67
C GLN A 82 -13.11 7.12 4.34
N ARG A 83 -12.94 6.93 5.66
CA ARG A 83 -13.63 5.86 6.39
C ARG A 83 -15.15 5.98 6.31
N ASP A 84 -15.70 7.18 6.53
CA ASP A 84 -17.14 7.44 6.48
C ASP A 84 -17.71 7.31 5.06
N ILE A 85 -16.94 7.74 4.05
CA ILE A 85 -17.31 7.55 2.64
C ILE A 85 -17.39 6.06 2.32
N LEU A 86 -16.36 5.28 2.67
CA LEU A 86 -16.31 3.85 2.37
C LEU A 86 -17.39 3.05 3.10
N ASP A 87 -17.80 3.48 4.30
CA ASP A 87 -18.89 2.86 5.06
C ASP A 87 -20.27 3.15 4.48
N HIS A 88 -20.39 4.13 3.58
CA HIS A 88 -21.67 4.53 3.02
C HIS A 88 -22.22 3.51 2.01
N PRO A 89 -23.49 3.09 2.09
CA PRO A 89 -24.06 2.02 1.26
C PRO A 89 -24.10 2.31 -0.25
N ASN A 90 -24.07 3.59 -0.62
CA ASN A 90 -24.02 4.01 -2.02
C ASN A 90 -22.62 3.91 -2.64
N VAL A 91 -21.54 3.72 -1.86
CA VAL A 91 -20.21 3.52 -2.45
C VAL A 91 -20.09 2.11 -3.00
N LYS A 92 -19.79 2.03 -4.30
CA LYS A 92 -19.75 0.76 -5.05
C LYS A 92 -18.35 0.28 -5.33
N VAL A 93 -17.41 1.20 -5.54
CA VAL A 93 -16.01 0.88 -5.86
C VAL A 93 -15.10 1.95 -5.26
N PHE A 94 -13.96 1.50 -4.77
CA PHE A 94 -12.84 2.36 -4.36
C PHE A 94 -11.71 2.25 -5.38
N ILE A 95 -11.39 3.34 -6.08
CA ILE A 95 -10.17 3.45 -6.88
C ILE A 95 -9.05 3.94 -5.96
N SER A 96 -8.00 3.14 -5.81
CA SER A 96 -6.94 3.41 -4.84
C SER A 96 -5.57 2.99 -5.32
N HIS A 97 -4.54 3.68 -4.86
CA HIS A 97 -3.15 3.24 -5.02
C HIS A 97 -2.82 1.91 -4.32
N GLY A 98 -3.66 1.44 -3.38
CA GLY A 98 -3.44 0.16 -2.70
C GLY A 98 -2.51 0.20 -1.48
N GLY A 99 -2.28 1.37 -0.88
CA GLY A 99 -1.57 1.47 0.39
C GLY A 99 -2.32 0.72 1.51
N PHE A 100 -1.56 0.12 2.45
CA PHE A 100 -2.09 -0.80 3.46
C PHE A 100 -3.33 -0.31 4.21
N LEU A 101 -3.31 0.93 4.71
CA LEU A 101 -4.41 1.50 5.49
C LEU A 101 -5.69 1.66 4.65
N GLY A 102 -5.59 2.26 3.46
CA GLY A 102 -6.75 2.46 2.59
C GLY A 102 -7.34 1.14 2.09
N THR A 103 -6.49 0.16 1.79
CA THR A 103 -6.95 -1.20 1.45
C THR A 103 -7.67 -1.86 2.63
N THR A 104 -7.16 -1.68 3.86
CA THR A 104 -7.79 -2.23 5.07
C THR A 104 -9.14 -1.59 5.36
N GLU A 105 -9.28 -0.27 5.16
CA GLU A 105 -10.57 0.43 5.31
C GLU A 105 -11.62 -0.05 4.31
N ALA A 106 -11.23 -0.23 3.04
CA ALA A 106 -12.14 -0.74 2.01
C ALA A 106 -12.52 -2.20 2.25
N LEU A 107 -11.55 -3.02 2.69
CA LEU A 107 -11.79 -4.39 3.14
C LEU A 107 -12.79 -4.41 4.30
N TYR A 108 -12.57 -3.59 5.33
CA TYR A 108 -13.47 -3.48 6.48
C TYR A 108 -14.88 -3.08 6.04
N SER A 109 -15.00 -2.17 5.08
CA SER A 109 -16.29 -1.67 4.58
C SER A 109 -16.96 -2.59 3.56
N GLY A 110 -16.29 -3.68 3.14
CA GLY A 110 -16.77 -4.56 2.07
C GLY A 110 -16.93 -3.85 0.73
N VAL A 111 -16.03 -2.92 0.40
CA VAL A 111 -16.03 -2.17 -0.86
C VAL A 111 -14.97 -2.74 -1.82
N PRO A 112 -15.35 -3.16 -3.04
CA PRO A 112 -14.41 -3.60 -4.06
C PRO A 112 -13.38 -2.53 -4.45
N ILE A 113 -12.17 -2.95 -4.83
CA ILE A 113 -11.06 -2.04 -5.14
C ILE A 113 -10.63 -2.15 -6.61
N ILE A 114 -10.43 -1.01 -7.26
CA ILE A 114 -9.60 -0.90 -8.47
C ILE A 114 -8.25 -0.33 -8.06
N GLY A 115 -7.23 -1.18 -8.07
CA GLY A 115 -5.90 -0.86 -7.55
C GLY A 115 -4.98 -0.25 -8.61
N ILE A 116 -4.38 0.90 -8.34
CA ILE A 116 -3.39 1.57 -9.19
C ILE A 116 -2.05 1.64 -8.44
N PRO A 117 -1.32 0.52 -8.29
CA PRO A 117 -0.12 0.51 -7.47
C PRO A 117 1.02 1.29 -8.12
N MET A 118 1.70 2.09 -7.31
CA MET A 118 2.76 3.01 -7.72
C MET A 118 4.12 2.61 -7.16
N PHE A 119 4.24 2.40 -5.84
CA PHE A 119 5.50 2.03 -5.18
C PHE A 119 5.28 1.35 -3.82
N GLY A 120 6.37 0.91 -3.17
CA GLY A 120 6.33 0.34 -1.82
C GLY A 120 5.53 -0.97 -1.74
N ASP A 121 4.68 -1.07 -0.73
CA ASP A 121 3.82 -2.22 -0.41
C ASP A 121 2.62 -2.39 -1.35
N GLN A 122 2.29 -1.36 -2.13
CA GLN A 122 1.04 -1.25 -2.88
C GLN A 122 0.78 -2.43 -3.84
N LYS A 123 1.80 -2.88 -4.58
CA LYS A 123 1.67 -4.02 -5.52
C LYS A 123 1.30 -5.31 -4.78
N ALA A 124 1.95 -5.57 -3.64
CA ALA A 124 1.69 -6.75 -2.84
C ALA A 124 0.26 -6.72 -2.25
N ASN A 125 -0.17 -5.57 -1.74
CA ASN A 125 -1.51 -5.39 -1.19
C ASN A 125 -2.60 -5.62 -2.25
N ILE A 126 -2.47 -5.00 -3.43
CA ILE A 126 -3.46 -5.21 -4.51
C ILE A 126 -3.45 -6.67 -4.99
N ARG A 127 -2.29 -7.35 -5.00
CA ARG A 127 -2.26 -8.77 -5.33
C ARG A 127 -3.03 -9.64 -4.33
N VAL A 128 -3.02 -9.28 -3.05
CA VAL A 128 -3.85 -9.93 -2.02
C VAL A 128 -5.34 -9.67 -2.29
N VAL A 129 -5.70 -8.44 -2.65
CA VAL A 129 -7.09 -8.07 -3.02
C VAL A 129 -7.61 -8.87 -4.21
N GLU A 130 -6.81 -8.99 -5.28
CA GLU A 130 -7.13 -9.80 -6.45
C GLU A 130 -7.30 -11.28 -6.09
N LYS A 131 -6.36 -11.83 -5.32
CA LYS A 131 -6.41 -13.24 -4.88
C LYS A 131 -7.65 -13.52 -4.02
N ALA A 132 -8.07 -12.56 -3.21
CA ALA A 132 -9.30 -12.63 -2.43
C ALA A 132 -10.58 -12.41 -3.29
N GLY A 133 -10.42 -11.95 -4.54
CA GLY A 133 -11.49 -11.84 -5.53
C GLY A 133 -12.38 -10.62 -5.38
N PHE A 134 -11.93 -9.56 -4.70
CA PHE A 134 -12.72 -8.34 -4.48
C PHE A 134 -12.12 -7.09 -5.11
N GLY A 135 -11.20 -7.25 -6.05
CA GLY A 135 -10.68 -6.13 -6.83
C GLY A 135 -9.85 -6.56 -8.02
N VAL A 136 -9.41 -5.57 -8.79
CA VAL A 136 -8.59 -5.72 -10.00
C VAL A 136 -7.45 -4.72 -9.98
N THR A 137 -6.30 -5.08 -10.57
CA THR A 137 -5.21 -4.14 -10.83
C THR A 137 -5.44 -3.38 -12.14
N LEU A 138 -5.27 -2.06 -12.10
CA LEU A 138 -5.10 -1.20 -13.25
C LEU A 138 -3.66 -0.65 -13.21
N PRO A 139 -2.73 -1.21 -14.00
CA PRO A 139 -1.35 -0.73 -14.03
C PRO A 139 -1.27 0.74 -14.43
N TYR A 140 -0.49 1.53 -13.70
CA TYR A 140 -0.42 2.98 -13.90
C TYR A 140 0.00 3.36 -15.33
N ASP A 141 0.96 2.65 -15.89
CA ASP A 141 1.47 2.80 -17.26
C ASP A 141 0.39 2.52 -18.31
N GLN A 142 -0.55 1.62 -18.03
CA GLN A 142 -1.62 1.20 -18.94
C GLN A 142 -2.91 2.01 -18.82
N ILE A 143 -2.92 3.10 -18.02
CA ILE A 143 -4.10 3.96 -17.88
C ILE A 143 -4.42 4.62 -19.23
N THR A 144 -5.52 4.18 -19.84
CA THR A 144 -6.21 4.77 -20.98
C THR A 144 -7.70 4.81 -20.67
N GLU A 145 -8.49 5.49 -21.49
CA GLU A 145 -9.94 5.54 -21.31
C GLU A 145 -10.56 4.13 -21.32
N GLU A 146 -10.08 3.29 -22.23
CA GLU A 146 -10.55 1.92 -22.44
C GLU A 146 -10.21 1.04 -21.24
N THR A 147 -8.97 1.09 -20.73
CA THR A 147 -8.56 0.23 -19.60
C THR A 147 -9.26 0.64 -18.31
N VAL A 148 -9.47 1.94 -18.07
CA VAL A 148 -10.26 2.43 -16.94
C VAL A 148 -11.72 1.96 -17.04
N LEU A 149 -12.32 2.08 -18.22
CA LEU A 149 -13.70 1.68 -18.46
C LEU A 149 -13.88 0.15 -18.31
N VAL A 150 -12.93 -0.65 -18.81
CA VAL A 150 -12.91 -2.10 -18.64
C VAL A 150 -12.84 -2.46 -17.15
N ALA A 151 -11.93 -1.84 -16.38
CA ALA A 151 -11.82 -2.09 -14.95
C ALA A 151 -13.12 -1.74 -14.21
N LEU A 152 -13.71 -0.57 -14.49
CA LEU A 152 -14.97 -0.13 -13.90
C LEU A 152 -16.14 -1.08 -14.24
N ARG A 153 -16.32 -1.41 -15.53
CA ARG A 153 -17.38 -2.33 -15.97
C ARG A 153 -17.20 -3.73 -15.40
N THR A 154 -15.95 -4.19 -15.26
CA THR A 154 -15.65 -5.49 -14.64
C THR A 154 -16.09 -5.53 -13.18
N VAL A 155 -15.71 -4.53 -12.39
CA VAL A 155 -16.01 -4.53 -10.95
C VAL A 155 -17.48 -4.16 -10.67
N LEU A 156 -18.04 -3.19 -11.39
CA LEU A 156 -19.43 -2.75 -11.20
C LEU A 156 -20.45 -3.71 -11.83
N GLY A 157 -20.10 -4.32 -12.97
CA GLY A 157 -21.01 -5.19 -13.73
C GLY A 157 -21.04 -6.64 -13.26
N ASN A 158 -20.04 -7.07 -12.47
CA ASN A 158 -19.99 -8.44 -11.93
C ASN A 158 -20.23 -8.44 -10.40
N PRO A 159 -21.42 -8.89 -9.93
CA PRO A 159 -21.77 -8.91 -8.52
C PRO A 159 -20.84 -9.75 -7.63
N SER A 160 -20.03 -10.65 -8.22
CA SER A 160 -19.10 -11.48 -7.46
C SER A 160 -18.06 -10.65 -6.70
N TYR A 161 -17.58 -9.53 -7.25
CA TYR A 161 -16.62 -8.66 -6.57
C TYR A 161 -17.20 -8.07 -5.28
N LYS A 162 -18.44 -7.55 -5.33
CA LYS A 162 -19.12 -7.02 -4.14
C LYS A 162 -19.41 -8.12 -3.11
N LYS A 163 -19.93 -9.28 -3.55
CA LYS A 163 -20.18 -10.44 -2.66
C LYS A 163 -18.89 -10.93 -1.99
N ARG A 164 -17.76 -10.95 -2.72
CA ARG A 164 -16.45 -11.31 -2.17
C ARG A 164 -15.96 -10.25 -1.19
N ALA A 165 -16.08 -8.96 -1.50
CA ALA A 165 -15.72 -7.87 -0.60
C ALA A 165 -16.48 -7.97 0.73
N GLU A 166 -17.80 -8.14 0.68
CA GLU A 166 -18.64 -8.31 1.88
C GLU A 166 -18.31 -9.59 2.66
N LYS A 167 -18.00 -10.70 1.97
CA LYS A 167 -17.58 -11.93 2.62
C LYS A 167 -16.27 -11.73 3.39
N VAL A 168 -15.26 -11.14 2.75
CA VAL A 168 -13.97 -10.87 3.38
C VAL A 168 -14.11 -9.86 4.53
N ALA A 169 -14.96 -8.83 4.37
CA ALA A 169 -15.29 -7.88 5.42
C ALA A 169 -15.84 -8.59 6.67
N ARG A 170 -16.84 -9.48 6.49
CA ARG A 170 -17.40 -10.25 7.61
C ARG A 170 -16.33 -11.11 8.30
N LEU A 171 -15.48 -11.79 7.53
CA LEU A 171 -14.39 -12.61 8.09
C LEU A 171 -13.35 -11.75 8.84
N PHE A 172 -13.09 -10.52 8.40
CA PHE A 172 -12.16 -9.62 9.06
C PHE A 172 -12.73 -8.99 10.33
N GLN A 173 -14.03 -8.73 10.34
CA GLN A 173 -14.75 -8.21 11.49
C GLN A 173 -15.07 -9.28 12.53
N ASP A 174 -15.06 -10.56 12.14
CA ASP A 174 -15.23 -11.71 13.02
C ASP A 174 -13.95 -11.98 13.82
N ARG A 175 -13.93 -11.48 15.04
CA ARG A 175 -12.80 -11.55 15.96
C ARG A 175 -13.31 -11.74 17.38
N PRO A 176 -12.54 -12.43 18.24
CA PRO A 176 -12.99 -12.77 19.60
C PRO A 176 -13.25 -11.56 20.49
N MET A 177 -12.63 -10.42 20.20
CA MET A 177 -12.78 -9.19 20.96
C MET A 177 -12.89 -7.98 20.01
N PRO A 178 -13.82 -7.03 20.26
CA PRO A 178 -13.88 -5.78 19.52
C PRO A 178 -12.56 -4.98 19.58
N PRO A 179 -12.24 -4.13 18.59
CA PRO A 179 -11.00 -3.34 18.57
C PRO A 179 -10.79 -2.48 19.80
N LEU A 180 -11.87 -1.82 20.24
CA LEU A 180 -11.82 -0.89 21.35
C LEU A 180 -11.50 -1.64 22.63
N ASP A 181 -12.20 -2.75 22.89
CA ASP A 181 -11.95 -3.61 24.04
C ASP A 181 -10.54 -4.23 24.00
N THR A 182 -10.07 -4.61 22.81
CA THR A 182 -8.69 -5.09 22.62
C THR A 182 -7.67 -4.01 22.99
N ALA A 183 -7.90 -2.77 22.58
CA ALA A 183 -7.05 -1.64 22.94
C ALA A 183 -7.08 -1.36 24.44
N ILE A 184 -8.26 -1.34 25.06
CA ILE A 184 -8.44 -1.18 26.50
C ILE A 184 -7.67 -2.27 27.26
N TYR A 185 -7.84 -3.53 26.84
CA TYR A 185 -7.15 -4.67 27.45
C TYR A 185 -5.62 -4.48 27.43
N TRP A 186 -5.03 -4.09 26.30
CA TRP A 186 -3.59 -3.91 26.20
C TRP A 186 -3.09 -2.69 26.98
N ILE A 187 -3.86 -1.60 27.02
CA ILE A 187 -3.55 -0.43 27.86
C ILE A 187 -3.52 -0.84 29.33
N GLU A 188 -4.57 -1.52 29.80
CA GLU A 188 -4.62 -2.02 31.17
C GLU A 188 -3.51 -3.04 31.46
N HIS A 189 -3.19 -3.91 30.51
CA HIS A 189 -2.13 -4.90 30.67
C HIS A 189 -0.77 -4.24 30.91
N VAL A 190 -0.46 -3.16 30.17
CA VAL A 190 0.77 -2.38 30.36
C VAL A 190 0.78 -1.71 31.74
N ILE A 191 -0.35 -1.14 32.18
CA ILE A 191 -0.50 -0.51 33.51
C ILE A 191 -0.31 -1.57 34.62
N ARG A 192 -0.99 -2.71 34.52
CA ARG A 192 -0.93 -3.81 35.51
C ARG A 192 0.48 -4.38 35.68
N HIS A 193 1.29 -4.37 34.62
CA HIS A 193 2.63 -4.95 34.63
C HIS A 193 3.74 -3.88 34.55
N GLY A 194 3.52 -2.73 35.19
CA GLY A 194 4.58 -1.75 35.45
C GLY A 194 5.22 -1.14 34.20
N GLY A 195 4.43 -0.91 33.14
CA GLY A 195 4.91 -0.29 31.90
C GLY A 195 5.31 -1.28 30.80
N GLY A 196 5.11 -2.59 31.01
CA GLY A 196 5.24 -3.60 29.95
C GLY A 196 6.67 -3.83 29.48
N ALA A 197 7.67 -3.75 30.37
CA ALA A 197 9.08 -3.97 30.04
C ALA A 197 9.31 -5.32 29.32
N HIS A 198 8.58 -6.37 29.71
CA HIS A 198 8.64 -7.70 29.09
C HIS A 198 8.06 -7.78 27.67
N LEU A 199 7.31 -6.77 27.21
CA LEU A 199 6.81 -6.68 25.84
C LEU A 199 7.77 -5.92 24.92
N ARG A 200 8.80 -5.27 25.46
CA ARG A 200 9.78 -4.52 24.68
C ARG A 200 10.79 -5.52 24.10
N PRO A 201 11.08 -5.46 22.78
CA PRO A 201 12.11 -6.32 22.22
C PRO A 201 13.47 -5.89 22.77
N ALA A 202 14.34 -6.87 23.05
CA ALA A 202 15.70 -6.62 23.56
C ALA A 202 16.53 -5.71 22.63
N SER A 203 16.17 -5.62 21.35
CA SER A 203 16.82 -4.74 20.37
C SER A 203 16.76 -3.25 20.73
N LEU A 204 15.81 -2.81 21.56
CA LEU A 204 15.75 -1.41 22.01
C LEU A 204 16.80 -1.06 23.07
N GLU A 205 17.39 -2.07 23.71
CA GLU A 205 18.43 -1.91 24.73
C GLU A 205 19.84 -2.07 24.17
N LEU A 206 19.97 -2.49 22.90
CA LEU A 206 21.25 -2.65 22.22
C LEU A 206 21.79 -1.31 21.73
N TYR A 207 23.11 -1.16 21.81
CA TYR A 207 23.79 -0.08 21.08
C TYR A 207 23.68 -0.31 19.56
N TRP A 208 23.72 0.76 18.77
CA TRP A 208 23.53 0.67 17.32
C TRP A 208 24.52 -0.29 16.63
N TRP A 209 25.76 -0.39 17.12
CA TRP A 209 26.77 -1.32 16.58
C TRP A 209 26.49 -2.79 16.92
N GLN A 210 25.86 -3.07 18.07
CA GLN A 210 25.40 -4.42 18.43
C GLN A 210 24.17 -4.78 17.59
N TYR A 211 23.26 -3.83 17.39
CA TYR A 211 22.07 -4.02 16.59
C TYR A 211 22.40 -4.42 15.13
N ILE A 212 23.43 -3.83 14.53
CA ILE A 212 23.89 -4.18 13.18
C ILE A 212 24.92 -5.32 13.14
N LEU A 213 25.25 -5.94 14.28
CA LEU A 213 26.23 -7.03 14.41
C LEU A 213 27.61 -6.69 13.80
N LEU A 214 28.13 -5.51 14.12
CA LEU A 214 29.36 -4.99 13.51
C LEU A 214 30.57 -5.91 13.74
N ASP A 215 30.67 -6.52 14.90
CA ASP A 215 31.68 -7.52 15.26
C ASP A 215 31.61 -8.76 14.36
N VAL A 216 30.41 -9.29 14.11
CA VAL A 216 30.18 -10.42 13.20
C VAL A 216 30.58 -10.07 11.77
N ILE A 217 30.23 -8.87 11.29
CA ILE A 217 30.62 -8.38 9.95
C ILE A 217 32.15 -8.33 9.84
N ILE A 218 32.84 -7.74 10.83
CA ILE A 218 34.30 -7.65 10.84
C ILE A 218 34.93 -9.05 10.86
N ALA A 219 34.44 -9.96 11.71
CA ALA A 219 34.93 -11.33 11.78
C ALA A 219 34.78 -12.08 10.45
N LEU A 220 33.65 -11.92 9.75
CA LEU A 220 33.44 -12.50 8.42
C LEU A 220 34.40 -11.92 7.36
N ILE A 221 34.63 -10.60 7.37
CA ILE A 221 35.59 -9.95 6.47
C ILE A 221 37.00 -10.51 6.70
N LEU A 222 37.43 -10.62 7.96
CA LEU A 222 38.74 -11.17 8.31
C LEU A 222 38.88 -12.63 7.91
N LEU A 223 37.83 -13.44 8.09
CA LEU A 223 37.83 -14.85 7.68
C LEU A 223 37.99 -14.98 6.14
N ILE A 224 37.25 -14.18 5.37
CA ILE A 224 37.35 -14.16 3.91
C ILE A 224 38.75 -13.71 3.48
N ALA A 225 39.29 -12.65 4.10
CA ALA A 225 40.64 -12.16 3.81
C ALA A 225 41.71 -13.22 4.12
N ALA A 226 41.58 -13.93 5.24
CA ALA A 226 42.49 -15.02 5.61
C ALA A 226 42.42 -16.19 4.61
N MET A 227 41.23 -16.55 4.14
CA MET A 227 41.04 -17.59 3.13
C MET A 227 41.67 -17.19 1.78
N VAL A 228 41.48 -15.94 1.34
CA VAL A 228 42.11 -15.42 0.12
C VAL A 228 43.64 -15.42 0.27
N TRP A 229 44.14 -14.96 1.42
CA TRP A 229 45.57 -14.94 1.70
C TRP A 229 46.18 -16.35 1.73
N SER A 230 45.50 -17.32 2.33
CA SER A 230 45.96 -18.71 2.35
C SER A 230 45.97 -19.34 0.96
N ILE A 231 44.98 -19.05 0.12
CA ILE A 231 44.97 -19.50 -1.29
C ILE A 231 46.13 -18.87 -2.06
N GLN A 232 46.35 -17.57 -1.93
CA GLN A 232 47.47 -16.88 -2.58
C GLN A 232 48.83 -17.45 -2.14
N TRP A 233 48.96 -17.74 -0.85
CA TRP A 233 50.15 -18.36 -0.29
C TRP A 233 50.38 -19.77 -0.84
N LEU A 234 49.35 -20.62 -0.89
CA LEU A 234 49.42 -21.96 -1.46
C LEU A 234 49.79 -21.95 -2.95
N VAL A 235 49.20 -21.05 -3.74
CA VAL A 235 49.53 -20.90 -5.17
C VAL A 235 50.99 -20.48 -5.33
N ARG A 236 51.47 -19.48 -4.57
CA ARG A 236 52.88 -19.06 -4.60
C ARG A 236 53.82 -20.18 -4.20
N TYR A 237 53.49 -20.91 -3.15
CA TYR A 237 54.26 -22.06 -2.69
C TYR A 237 54.35 -23.17 -3.75
N ALA A 238 53.23 -23.51 -4.39
CA ALA A 238 53.19 -24.48 -5.48
C ALA A 238 54.01 -24.04 -6.69
N LEU A 239 53.93 -22.75 -7.08
CA LEU A 239 54.72 -22.18 -8.19
C LEU A 239 56.23 -22.20 -7.91
N ILE A 240 56.66 -21.82 -6.69
CA ILE A 240 58.07 -21.86 -6.28
C ILE A 240 58.59 -23.30 -6.30
N THR A 241 57.84 -24.23 -5.71
CA THR A 241 58.22 -25.65 -5.68
C THR A 241 58.32 -26.23 -7.09
N TYR A 242 57.35 -25.93 -7.96
CA TYR A 242 57.37 -26.32 -9.36
C TYR A 242 58.61 -25.77 -10.08
N TYR A 243 58.90 -24.47 -9.95
CA TYR A 243 60.06 -23.84 -10.60
C TYR A 243 61.38 -24.49 -10.15
N ASN A 244 61.57 -24.70 -8.83
CA ASN A 244 62.76 -25.34 -8.30
C ASN A 244 62.94 -26.78 -8.82
N THR A 245 61.87 -27.57 -8.88
CA THR A 245 61.94 -28.94 -9.43
C THR A 245 62.24 -28.99 -10.94
N VAL A 246 61.79 -27.99 -11.70
CA VAL A 246 62.10 -27.87 -13.14
C VAL A 246 63.55 -27.42 -13.35
N ASP A 247 64.06 -26.50 -12.54
CA ASP A 247 65.45 -26.04 -12.62
C ASP A 247 66.45 -27.14 -12.21
N ASP A 248 66.15 -27.93 -11.17
CA ASP A 248 66.97 -29.09 -10.79
C ASP A 248 67.01 -30.16 -11.89
N LYS A 249 65.90 -30.36 -12.62
CA LYS A 249 65.87 -31.25 -13.80
C LYS A 249 66.64 -30.71 -15.01
N LYS A 250 66.92 -29.41 -15.09
CA LYS A 250 67.75 -28.82 -16.16
C LYS A 250 69.23 -28.81 -15.83
N ARG A 251 69.61 -28.97 -14.56
CA ARG A 251 71.01 -28.97 -14.08
C ARG A 251 71.68 -30.34 -14.05
N ASN A 252 70.91 -31.42 -14.17
CA ASN A 252 71.38 -32.81 -14.33
C ASN A 252 71.21 -33.26 -15.77
#